data_AF-A0A6M8BF31-F1
#
_entry.id   AF-A0A6M8BF31-F1
#
_cell.length_a   1.000
_cell.length_b   1.000
_cell.length_c   1.000
_cell.angle_alpha   90.00
_cell.angle_beta   90.00
_cell.angle_gamma   90.00
#
_symmetry.space_group_name_H-M   'P 1'
#
loop_
_entity.id
_entity.type
_entity.pdbx_description
1 polymer ?
#
loop_
_entity_poly.entity_id
_entity_poly.type
_entity_poly.pdbx_seq_one_letter_code
_entity_poly.pdbx_strand_id
1 'polypeptide(L)'
;MVGLDLLIIVVYALTLVYVARQALGEMEDWATVQLDRDGLKEELTRADLQGKVNINVGLKPRYGFEPITDLALSISNGSPAPIYVDWDRSSLTNFQGRSRRVIRITPSMNLDLSRPQVFSVIAPGKSLSERIVAEDMLKRTPEGILQVAAPLVDLGAARGLPDDGKLEFSLRLLLLLVEQERQVDDDVTTHAVLCRFIVRRIPWNHDIPWLRR
;
A
#
# COMPACT_ATOMS: atom_id res chain seq x y z
N MET A 1 40.30 47.64 17.03
CA MET A 1 40.10 46.57 16.03
C MET A 1 39.46 45.32 16.65
N VAL A 2 39.96 44.80 17.78
CA VAL A 2 39.44 43.58 18.46
C VAL A 2 37.91 43.53 18.73
N GLY A 3 37.27 44.65 19.06
CA GLY A 3 35.84 44.66 19.39
C GLY A 3 34.90 44.45 18.19
N LEU A 4 35.30 44.92 17.00
CA LEU A 4 34.53 44.72 15.77
C LEU A 4 34.65 43.26 15.31
N ASP A 5 35.85 42.69 15.40
CA ASP A 5 36.11 41.30 15.04
C ASP A 5 35.31 40.33 15.92
N LEU A 6 35.25 40.60 17.23
CA LEU A 6 34.43 39.82 18.17
C LEU A 6 32.93 39.91 17.83
N LEU A 7 32.45 41.12 17.52
CA LEU A 7 31.05 41.33 17.15
C LEU A 7 30.69 40.58 15.86
N ILE A 8 31.56 40.62 14.86
CA ILE A 8 31.38 39.88 13.60
C ILE A 8 31.32 38.38 13.86
N ILE A 9 32.20 37.83 14.71
CA ILE A 9 32.20 36.40 15.06
C ILE A 9 30.91 36.00 15.78
N VAL A 10 30.42 36.82 16.73
CA VAL A 10 29.19 36.52 17.47
C VAL A 10 27.97 36.55 16.55
N VAL A 11 27.85 37.56 15.69
CA VAL A 11 26.75 37.66 14.71
C VAL A 11 26.81 36.50 13.71
N TYR A 12 28.01 36.13 13.25
CA TYR A 12 28.19 34.99 12.37
C TYR A 12 27.81 33.67 13.05
N ALA A 13 28.22 33.45 14.30
CA ALA A 13 27.85 32.24 15.05
C ALA A 13 26.33 32.15 15.28
N LEU A 14 25.69 33.26 15.64
CA LEU A 14 24.23 33.31 15.84
C LEU A 14 23.47 33.02 14.55
N THR A 15 23.88 33.61 13.43
CA THR A 15 23.27 33.35 12.12
C THR A 15 23.48 31.90 11.68
N LEU A 16 24.68 31.34 11.88
CA LEU A 16 24.95 29.93 11.59
C LEU A 16 24.06 28.98 12.42
N VAL A 17 23.92 29.23 13.73
CA VAL A 17 23.05 28.42 14.60
C VAL A 17 21.58 28.56 14.23
N TYR A 18 21.14 29.78 13.88
CA TYR A 18 19.78 30.03 13.42
C TYR A 18 19.46 29.26 12.14
N VAL A 19 20.33 29.38 11.12
CA VAL A 19 20.18 28.68 9.84
C VAL A 19 20.25 27.16 10.03
N ALA A 20 21.17 26.66 10.85
CA ALA A 20 21.27 25.24 11.15
C ALA A 20 19.99 24.71 11.83
N ARG A 21 19.44 25.46 12.80
CA ARG A 21 18.19 25.08 13.46
C ARG A 21 17.00 25.11 12.50
N GLN A 22 16.94 26.10 11.63
CA GLN A 22 15.90 26.18 10.60
C GLN A 22 16.01 25.01 9.62
N ALA A 23 17.21 24.72 9.10
CA ALA A 23 17.46 23.61 8.20
C ALA A 23 17.12 22.26 8.83
N LEU A 24 17.46 22.05 10.11
CA LEU A 24 17.08 20.83 10.85
C LEU A 24 15.57 20.72 11.08
N GLY A 25 14.87 21.84 11.23
CA GLY A 25 13.41 21.87 11.35
C GLY A 25 12.68 21.60 10.03
N GLU A 26 13.35 21.82 8.90
CA GLU A 26 12.84 21.54 7.56
C GLU A 26 13.14 20.11 7.07
N MET A 27 13.94 19.33 7.81
CA MET A 27 14.18 17.92 7.48
C MET A 27 12.90 17.10 7.66
N GLU A 28 12.31 16.67 6.55
CA GLU A 28 11.08 15.90 6.57
C GLU A 28 11.31 14.47 7.05
N ASP A 29 10.45 14.04 7.98
CA ASP A 29 10.30 12.64 8.34
C ASP A 29 9.73 11.85 7.15
N TRP A 30 9.90 10.52 7.21
CA TRP A 30 9.43 9.61 6.18
C TRP A 30 8.30 8.73 6.72
N ALA A 31 7.53 8.15 5.81
CA ALA A 31 6.61 7.07 6.12
C ALA A 31 7.14 5.75 5.55
N THR A 32 6.96 4.66 6.30
CA THR A 32 7.15 3.30 5.81
C THR A 32 5.79 2.64 5.68
N VAL A 33 5.55 1.97 4.56
CA VAL A 33 4.38 1.14 4.33
C VAL A 33 4.85 -0.30 4.14
N GLN A 34 4.39 -1.20 5.00
CA GLN A 34 4.81 -2.60 4.97
C GLN A 34 3.60 -3.52 4.95
N LEU A 35 3.63 -4.54 4.10
CA LEU A 35 2.74 -5.67 4.18
C LEU A 35 3.14 -6.52 5.40
N ASP A 36 2.17 -6.82 6.26
CA ASP A 36 2.32 -7.79 7.36
C ASP A 36 2.51 -9.19 6.78
N ARG A 37 3.77 -9.55 6.51
CA ARG A 37 4.14 -10.81 5.85
C ARG A 37 3.86 -12.02 6.73
N ASP A 38 4.03 -11.88 8.04
CA ASP A 38 3.78 -12.96 8.99
C ASP A 38 2.28 -13.20 9.10
N GLY A 39 1.47 -12.15 9.25
CA GLY A 39 0.02 -12.25 9.21
C GLY A 39 -0.50 -12.82 7.89
N LEU A 40 0.04 -12.39 6.74
CA LEU A 40 -0.32 -12.96 5.44
C LEU A 40 0.02 -14.44 5.35
N LYS A 41 1.19 -14.86 5.85
CA LYS A 41 1.60 -16.26 5.87
C LYS A 41 0.63 -17.09 6.70
N GLU A 42 0.24 -16.62 7.89
CA GLU A 42 -0.76 -17.29 8.74
C GLU A 42 -2.11 -17.42 8.04
N GLU A 43 -2.59 -16.37 7.38
CA GLU A 43 -3.84 -16.39 6.61
C GLU A 43 -3.78 -17.42 5.46
N LEU A 44 -2.67 -17.47 4.72
CA LEU A 44 -2.47 -18.44 3.64
C LEU A 44 -2.37 -19.88 4.17
N THR A 45 -1.69 -20.10 5.30
CA THR A 45 -1.65 -21.42 5.94
C THR A 45 -3.03 -21.85 6.41
N ARG A 46 -3.80 -20.96 7.06
CA ARG A 46 -5.16 -21.24 7.53
C ARG A 46 -6.11 -21.60 6.39
N ALA A 47 -5.93 -20.95 5.24
CA ALA A 47 -6.74 -21.18 4.05
C ALA A 47 -6.28 -22.37 3.17
N ASP A 48 -5.26 -23.13 3.58
CA ASP A 48 -4.61 -24.19 2.78
C ASP A 48 -4.09 -23.70 1.40
N LEU A 49 -3.63 -22.44 1.37
CA LEU A 49 -3.08 -21.78 0.18
C LEU A 49 -1.56 -21.62 0.24
N GLN A 50 -0.92 -22.00 1.34
CA GLN A 50 0.52 -21.89 1.50
C GLN A 50 1.24 -22.70 0.42
N GLY A 51 2.16 -22.07 -0.32
CA GLY A 51 2.85 -22.68 -1.45
C GLY A 51 2.03 -22.77 -2.75
N LYS A 52 0.70 -22.67 -2.67
CA LYS A 52 -0.22 -22.62 -3.84
C LYS A 52 -0.41 -21.20 -4.36
N VAL A 53 -0.45 -20.22 -3.45
CA VAL A 53 -0.65 -18.80 -3.79
C VAL A 53 0.44 -17.97 -3.14
N ASN A 54 1.02 -17.05 -3.90
CA ASN A 54 1.91 -16.04 -3.35
C ASN A 54 1.43 -14.66 -3.81
N ILE A 55 1.28 -13.76 -2.83
CA ILE A 55 0.76 -12.40 -3.01
C ILE A 55 1.88 -11.45 -2.63
N ASN A 56 2.23 -10.55 -3.55
CA ASN A 56 3.21 -9.51 -3.34
C ASN A 56 2.61 -8.15 -3.71
N VAL A 57 3.04 -7.11 -3.00
CA VAL A 57 2.57 -5.74 -3.22
C VAL A 57 3.79 -4.85 -3.43
N GLY A 58 3.80 -4.11 -4.55
CA GLY A 58 4.86 -3.21 -4.93
C GLY A 58 4.89 -1.98 -4.02
N LEU A 59 5.62 -2.08 -2.91
CA LEU A 59 5.81 -1.00 -1.94
C LEU A 59 7.24 -0.46 -2.02
N LYS A 60 7.38 0.87 -1.90
CA LYS A 60 8.69 1.52 -1.77
C LYS A 60 9.21 1.32 -0.33
N PRO A 61 10.53 1.26 -0.14
CA PRO A 61 11.11 1.15 1.20
C PRO A 61 10.81 2.39 2.06
N ARG A 62 10.67 3.55 1.42
CA ARG A 62 10.29 4.82 2.05
C ARG A 62 9.38 5.62 1.14
N TYR A 63 8.46 6.31 1.77
CA TYR A 63 7.59 7.28 1.17
C TYR A 63 7.82 8.60 1.88
N GLY A 64 7.71 9.73 1.17
CA GLY A 64 7.39 10.97 1.85
C GLY A 64 5.94 10.90 2.35
N PHE A 65 5.42 12.03 2.82
CA PHE A 65 4.02 12.11 3.25
C PHE A 65 3.06 12.34 2.08
N GLU A 66 3.48 12.08 0.84
CA GLU A 66 2.60 12.14 -0.32
C GLU A 66 1.57 10.99 -0.30
N PRO A 67 0.38 11.23 -0.86
CA PRO A 67 -0.63 10.18 -0.97
C PRO A 67 -0.20 9.03 -1.88
N ILE A 68 -0.63 7.82 -1.53
CA ILE A 68 -0.64 6.66 -2.42
C ILE A 68 -1.98 6.62 -3.15
N THR A 69 -1.94 6.68 -4.48
CA THR A 69 -3.12 6.70 -5.36
C THR A 69 -3.62 5.32 -5.73
N ASP A 70 -2.73 4.33 -5.81
CA ASP A 70 -2.99 2.98 -6.27
C ASP A 70 -2.00 1.99 -5.64
N LEU A 71 -2.35 0.70 -5.67
CA LEU A 71 -1.46 -0.38 -5.23
C LEU A 71 -1.12 -1.29 -6.42
N ALA A 72 0.18 -1.51 -6.62
CA ALA A 72 0.68 -2.52 -7.54
C ALA A 72 0.61 -3.89 -6.85
N LEU A 73 -0.29 -4.76 -7.30
CA LEU A 73 -0.50 -6.09 -6.77
C LEU A 73 0.03 -7.13 -7.75
N SER A 74 0.74 -8.14 -7.23
CA SER A 74 1.19 -9.30 -7.98
C SER A 74 0.76 -10.57 -7.28
N ILE A 75 0.05 -11.45 -7.99
CA ILE A 75 -0.40 -12.75 -7.48
C ILE A 75 0.20 -13.84 -8.38
N SER A 76 0.89 -14.81 -7.80
CA SER A 76 1.40 -15.97 -8.55
C SER A 76 0.72 -17.26 -8.12
N ASN A 77 0.41 -18.09 -9.11
CA ASN A 77 -0.22 -19.38 -8.93
C ASN A 77 0.82 -20.50 -8.97
N GLY A 78 1.07 -21.13 -7.82
CA GLY A 78 1.89 -22.34 -7.67
C GLY A 78 1.07 -23.63 -7.63
N SER A 79 -0.25 -23.56 -7.75
CA SER A 79 -1.15 -24.72 -7.77
C SER A 79 -1.25 -25.35 -9.16
N PRO A 80 -1.68 -26.62 -9.29
CA PRO A 80 -1.87 -27.28 -10.58
C PRO A 80 -3.12 -26.82 -11.33
N ALA A 81 -4.02 -26.09 -10.68
CA ALA A 81 -5.29 -25.62 -11.23
C ALA A 81 -5.28 -24.09 -11.43
N PRO A 82 -6.15 -23.53 -12.29
CA PRO A 82 -6.27 -22.07 -12.43
C PRO A 82 -6.85 -21.44 -11.16
N ILE A 83 -6.38 -20.23 -10.85
CA ILE A 83 -6.92 -19.37 -9.78
C ILE A 83 -7.68 -18.23 -10.43
N TYR A 84 -8.90 -17.97 -9.96
CA TYR A 84 -9.69 -16.81 -10.38
C TYR A 84 -9.66 -15.77 -9.28
N VAL A 85 -9.41 -14.51 -9.64
CA VAL A 85 -9.48 -13.38 -8.72
C VAL A 85 -10.79 -12.65 -8.93
N ASP A 86 -11.60 -12.59 -7.87
CA ASP A 86 -12.86 -11.86 -7.83
C ASP A 86 -12.62 -10.45 -7.26
N TRP A 87 -12.43 -9.49 -8.17
CA TRP A 87 -12.23 -8.08 -7.82
C TRP A 87 -13.47 -7.43 -7.25
N ASP A 88 -14.64 -7.88 -7.69
CA ASP A 88 -15.93 -7.30 -7.34
C ASP A 88 -16.26 -7.51 -5.86
N ARG A 89 -15.95 -8.72 -5.38
CA ARG A 89 -16.11 -9.13 -3.98
C ARG A 89 -14.88 -8.86 -3.12
N SER A 90 -13.77 -8.43 -3.72
CA SER A 90 -12.60 -7.97 -3.00
C SER A 90 -12.84 -6.57 -2.43
N SER A 91 -12.26 -6.30 -1.25
CA SER A 91 -12.47 -5.03 -0.55
C SER A 91 -11.18 -4.44 -0.02
N LEU A 92 -11.12 -3.11 0.01
CA LEU A 92 -10.05 -2.35 0.62
C LEU A 92 -10.61 -1.54 1.78
N THR A 93 -9.94 -1.61 2.92
CA THR A 93 -10.31 -0.91 4.15
C THR A 93 -9.29 0.18 4.43
N ASN A 94 -9.75 1.40 4.67
CA ASN A 94 -8.89 2.53 5.01
C ASN A 94 -8.51 2.58 6.51
N PHE A 95 -7.74 3.60 6.92
CA PHE A 95 -7.34 3.80 8.32
C PHE A 95 -8.50 3.93 9.31
N GLN A 96 -9.68 4.35 8.85
CA GLN A 96 -10.88 4.49 9.67
C GLN A 96 -11.77 3.24 9.67
N GLY A 97 -11.34 2.14 9.05
CA GLY A 97 -12.12 0.91 8.99
C GLY A 97 -13.23 0.91 7.92
N ARG A 98 -13.32 1.95 7.08
CA ARG A 98 -14.32 1.99 5.99
C ARG A 98 -13.90 1.05 4.87
N SER A 99 -14.73 0.04 4.62
CA SER A 99 -14.60 -0.89 3.49
C SER A 99 -15.06 -0.25 2.18
N ARG A 100 -14.32 -0.52 1.10
CA ARG A 100 -14.52 0.03 -0.24
C ARG A 100 -14.33 -1.09 -1.28
N ARG A 101 -15.09 -1.05 -2.38
CA ARG A 101 -14.94 -1.99 -3.50
C ARG A 101 -13.60 -1.77 -4.21
N VAL A 102 -12.90 -2.84 -4.51
CA VAL A 102 -11.63 -2.81 -5.26
C VAL A 102 -11.93 -2.72 -6.74
N ILE A 103 -11.27 -1.82 -7.45
CA ILE A 103 -11.35 -1.69 -8.91
C ILE A 103 -9.96 -1.87 -9.51
N ARG A 104 -9.84 -2.67 -10.57
CA ARG A 104 -8.63 -2.77 -11.38
C ARG A 104 -8.50 -1.59 -12.33
N ILE A 105 -7.32 -0.98 -12.38
CA ILE A 105 -6.99 0.01 -13.41
C ILE A 105 -6.63 -0.72 -14.70
N THR A 106 -7.43 -0.53 -15.74
CA THR A 106 -7.11 -0.96 -17.11
C THR A 106 -6.74 0.22 -17.99
N PRO A 107 -5.89 0.04 -19.01
CA PRO A 107 -5.61 1.10 -19.99
C PRO A 107 -6.91 1.59 -20.64
N SER A 108 -7.07 2.91 -20.79
CA SER A 108 -8.21 3.56 -21.47
C SER A 108 -9.57 3.37 -20.78
N MET A 109 -9.60 3.51 -19.45
CA MET A 109 -10.69 3.13 -18.55
C MET A 109 -12.04 3.84 -18.79
N ASN A 110 -12.73 3.47 -19.87
CA ASN A 110 -14.16 3.67 -20.10
C ASN A 110 -14.94 2.55 -19.38
N LEU A 111 -14.71 2.37 -18.08
CA LEU A 111 -15.41 1.35 -17.30
C LEU A 111 -16.81 1.85 -16.93
N ASP A 112 -17.80 0.98 -17.04
CA ASP A 112 -19.12 1.17 -16.46
C ASP A 112 -19.12 0.53 -15.06
N LEU A 113 -18.97 1.34 -14.01
CA LEU A 113 -18.90 0.87 -12.62
C LEU A 113 -20.21 0.24 -12.12
N SER A 114 -21.31 0.43 -12.85
CA SER A 114 -22.59 -0.23 -12.56
C SER A 114 -22.58 -1.73 -12.89
N ARG A 115 -21.60 -2.19 -13.68
CA ARG A 115 -21.44 -3.60 -14.03
C ARG A 115 -20.43 -4.30 -13.11
N PRO A 116 -20.64 -5.59 -12.85
CA PRO A 116 -19.64 -6.41 -12.16
C PRO A 116 -18.33 -6.48 -12.94
N GLN A 117 -17.20 -6.51 -12.22
CA GLN A 117 -15.90 -6.73 -12.83
C GLN A 117 -15.74 -8.20 -13.26
N VAL A 118 -15.08 -8.41 -14.40
CA VAL A 118 -14.74 -9.75 -14.88
C VAL A 118 -13.63 -10.34 -14.02
N PHE A 119 -13.74 -11.63 -13.70
CA PHE A 119 -12.69 -12.36 -13.01
C PHE A 119 -11.39 -12.36 -13.81
N SER A 120 -10.28 -12.29 -13.10
CA SER A 120 -8.97 -12.52 -13.70
C SER A 120 -8.51 -13.93 -13.45
N VAL A 121 -8.03 -14.60 -14.48
CA VAL A 121 -7.57 -15.99 -14.39
C VAL A 121 -6.05 -16.03 -14.34
N ILE A 122 -5.51 -16.77 -13.40
CA ILE A 122 -4.08 -17.03 -13.25
C ILE A 122 -3.85 -18.50 -13.53
N ALA A 123 -3.28 -18.81 -14.69
CA ALA A 123 -2.95 -20.19 -15.06
C ALA A 123 -1.86 -20.78 -14.12
N PRO A 124 -1.78 -22.11 -13.98
CA PRO A 124 -0.74 -22.79 -13.22
C PRO A 124 0.68 -22.32 -13.59
N GLY A 125 1.49 -22.02 -12.59
CA GLY A 125 2.87 -21.54 -12.75
C GLY A 125 3.00 -20.13 -13.34
N LYS A 126 1.89 -19.38 -13.49
CA LYS A 126 1.89 -18.00 -14.00
C LYS A 126 1.58 -16.99 -12.91
N SER A 127 1.80 -15.73 -13.22
CA SER A 127 1.52 -14.59 -12.35
C SER A 127 0.64 -13.56 -13.04
N LEU A 128 -0.15 -12.88 -12.23
CA LEU A 128 -0.96 -11.72 -12.61
C LEU A 128 -0.40 -10.49 -11.91
N SER A 129 -0.19 -9.41 -12.66
CA SER A 129 0.29 -8.13 -12.12
C SER A 129 -0.67 -7.02 -12.54
N GLU A 130 -1.25 -6.35 -11.55
CA GLU A 130 -2.33 -5.39 -11.76
C GLU A 130 -2.16 -4.19 -10.84
N ARG A 131 -2.65 -3.03 -11.27
CA ARG A 131 -2.83 -1.88 -10.39
C ARG A 131 -4.26 -1.82 -9.94
N ILE A 132 -4.46 -1.65 -8.65
CA ILE A 132 -5.80 -1.58 -8.05
C ILE A 132 -6.01 -0.27 -7.29
N VAL A 133 -7.25 0.16 -7.26
CA VAL A 133 -7.73 1.33 -6.51
C VAL A 133 -9.05 1.00 -5.81
N ALA A 134 -9.54 1.91 -4.98
CA ALA A 134 -10.90 1.83 -4.47
C ALA A 134 -11.86 2.60 -5.39
N GLU A 135 -13.08 2.10 -5.55
CA GLU A 135 -14.08 2.68 -6.44
C GLU A 135 -14.38 4.15 -6.15
N ASP A 136 -14.50 4.52 -4.88
CA ASP A 136 -14.78 5.89 -4.44
C ASP A 136 -13.61 6.87 -4.70
N MET A 137 -12.46 6.36 -5.12
CA MET A 137 -11.30 7.17 -5.53
C MET A 137 -11.33 7.54 -7.01
N LEU A 138 -12.25 6.95 -7.78
CA LEU A 138 -12.42 7.24 -9.20
C LEU A 138 -13.44 8.36 -9.40
N LYS A 139 -13.16 9.24 -10.36
CA LYS A 139 -14.10 10.25 -10.83
C LYS A 139 -14.18 10.22 -12.35
N ARG A 140 -15.38 10.44 -12.88
CA ARG A 140 -15.60 10.56 -14.32
C ARG A 140 -15.18 11.94 -14.80
N THR A 141 -14.35 11.99 -15.84
CA THR A 141 -14.00 13.24 -16.52
C THR A 141 -15.15 13.70 -17.42
N PRO A 142 -15.14 14.95 -17.92
CA PRO A 142 -16.13 15.44 -18.90
C PRO A 142 -16.24 14.56 -20.15
N GLU A 143 -15.14 13.89 -20.54
CA GLU A 143 -15.06 12.99 -21.69
C GLU A 143 -15.61 11.58 -21.40
N GLY A 144 -16.11 11.33 -20.19
CA GLY A 144 -16.72 10.05 -19.79
C GLY A 144 -15.74 8.98 -19.30
N ILE A 145 -14.43 9.29 -19.28
CA ILE A 145 -13.34 8.40 -18.84
C ILE A 145 -13.24 8.43 -17.32
N LEU A 146 -12.96 7.28 -16.68
CA LEU A 146 -12.67 7.24 -15.24
C LEU A 146 -11.19 7.50 -14.99
N GLN A 147 -10.91 8.36 -14.02
CA GLN A 147 -9.56 8.67 -13.56
C GLN A 147 -9.49 8.68 -12.04
N VAL A 148 -8.30 8.38 -11.51
CA VAL A 148 -8.04 8.46 -10.07
C VAL A 148 -8.03 9.92 -9.65
N ALA A 149 -8.96 10.30 -8.77
CA ALA A 149 -9.18 11.68 -8.34
C ALA A 149 -8.95 11.88 -6.83
N ALA A 150 -8.85 10.79 -6.06
CA ALA A 150 -8.59 10.84 -4.62
C ALA A 150 -7.55 9.78 -4.22
N PRO A 151 -6.84 9.99 -3.10
CA PRO A 151 -5.79 9.09 -2.67
C PRO A 151 -6.36 7.85 -1.98
N LEU A 152 -5.84 6.69 -2.33
CA LEU A 152 -6.18 5.43 -1.69
C LEU A 152 -5.76 5.43 -0.21
N VAL A 153 -4.55 5.93 0.05
CA VAL A 153 -3.97 6.09 1.39
C VAL A 153 -3.30 7.46 1.47
N ASP A 154 -3.74 8.27 2.42
CA ASP A 154 -3.12 9.57 2.70
C ASP A 154 -2.04 9.40 3.78
N LEU A 155 -0.78 9.37 3.36
CA LEU A 155 0.35 9.23 4.28
C LEU A 155 0.57 10.47 5.14
N GLY A 156 -0.05 11.62 4.83
CA GLY A 156 -0.03 12.79 5.70
C GLY A 156 -0.53 12.51 7.12
N ALA A 157 -1.44 11.56 7.28
CA ALA A 157 -1.91 11.09 8.58
C ALA A 157 -0.79 10.48 9.45
N ALA A 158 0.30 9.99 8.84
CA ALA A 158 1.43 9.41 9.55
C ALA A 158 2.38 10.47 10.15
N ARG A 159 2.30 11.74 9.72
CA ARG A 159 3.19 12.81 10.18
C ARG A 159 3.07 13.09 11.68
N GLY A 160 1.86 12.92 12.23
CA GLY A 160 1.58 13.13 13.65
C GLY A 160 1.74 11.89 14.54
N LEU A 161 2.17 10.75 13.99
CA LEU A 161 2.29 9.52 14.78
C LEU A 161 3.46 9.61 15.77
N PRO A 162 3.32 9.08 17.00
CA PRO A 162 4.48 8.85 17.86
C PRO A 162 5.41 7.81 17.21
N ASP A 163 6.65 7.69 17.69
CA ASP A 163 7.67 6.82 17.08
C ASP A 163 7.27 5.32 17.10
N ASP A 164 6.45 4.91 18.06
CA ASP A 164 5.85 3.58 18.19
C ASP A 164 4.44 3.47 17.55
N GLY A 165 3.92 4.59 17.05
CA GLY A 165 2.60 4.71 16.46
C GLY A 165 2.50 3.95 15.13
N LYS A 166 1.32 3.40 14.88
CA LYS A 166 0.99 2.72 13.62
C LYS A 166 -0.40 3.09 13.13
N LEU A 167 -0.53 3.18 11.81
CA LEU A 167 -1.81 3.18 11.12
C LEU A 167 -1.93 1.90 10.31
N GLU A 168 -3.14 1.36 10.21
CA GLU A 168 -3.38 0.10 9.51
C GLU A 168 -4.48 0.26 8.47
N PHE A 169 -4.22 -0.28 7.28
CA PHE A 169 -5.22 -0.44 6.23
C PHE A 169 -5.12 -1.87 5.70
N SER A 170 -6.14 -2.37 5.01
CA SER A 170 -6.12 -3.77 4.55
C SER A 170 -6.78 -3.98 3.20
N LEU A 171 -6.34 -5.03 2.52
CA LEU A 171 -6.92 -5.53 1.27
C LEU A 171 -7.38 -6.97 1.52
N ARG A 172 -8.68 -7.23 1.35
CA ARG A 172 -9.25 -8.57 1.37
C ARG A 172 -9.43 -9.03 -0.08
N LEU A 173 -8.66 -10.02 -0.49
CA LEU A 173 -8.74 -10.63 -1.82
C LEU A 173 -9.62 -11.87 -1.77
N LEU A 174 -10.54 -11.98 -2.73
CA LEU A 174 -11.35 -13.17 -2.94
C LEU A 174 -10.77 -13.97 -4.11
N LEU A 175 -10.34 -15.19 -3.82
CA LEU A 175 -9.74 -16.12 -4.76
C LEU A 175 -10.64 -17.34 -4.90
N LEU A 176 -10.98 -17.71 -6.13
CA LEU A 176 -11.69 -18.95 -6.41
C LEU A 176 -10.71 -19.95 -6.99
N LEU A 177 -10.61 -21.12 -6.37
CA LEU A 177 -9.76 -22.21 -6.77
C LEU A 177 -10.64 -23.36 -7.26
N VAL A 178 -10.27 -23.94 -8.38
CA VAL A 178 -10.91 -25.17 -8.87
C VAL A 178 -10.13 -26.34 -8.26
N GLU A 179 -10.75 -27.12 -7.39
CA GLU A 179 -10.16 -28.36 -6.91
C GLU A 179 -10.23 -29.40 -8.04
N GLN A 180 -9.22 -30.26 -8.16
CA GLN A 180 -9.12 -31.23 -9.25
C GLN A 180 -9.49 -32.66 -8.80
N GLU A 181 -9.81 -32.84 -7.51
CA GLU A 181 -9.85 -34.16 -6.86
C GLU A 181 -11.26 -34.66 -6.50
N ARG A 182 -12.34 -33.88 -6.69
CA ARG A 182 -13.69 -34.33 -6.30
C ARG A 182 -14.65 -34.33 -7.47
N GLN A 183 -15.03 -35.54 -7.86
CA GLN A 183 -16.05 -35.85 -8.87
C GLN A 183 -17.48 -35.48 -8.38
N VAL A 184 -17.67 -34.26 -7.86
CA VAL A 184 -18.93 -33.72 -7.35
C VAL A 184 -19.11 -32.31 -7.93
N ASP A 185 -20.32 -32.02 -8.36
CA ASP A 185 -20.77 -30.94 -9.26
C ASP A 185 -20.53 -29.47 -8.79
N ASP A 186 -19.69 -29.23 -7.76
CA ASP A 186 -19.48 -27.90 -7.17
C ASP A 186 -18.02 -27.68 -6.70
N ASP A 187 -17.07 -27.92 -7.60
CA ASP A 187 -15.62 -28.08 -7.33
C ASP A 187 -14.84 -26.73 -7.19
N VAL A 188 -15.54 -25.62 -6.90
CA VAL A 188 -14.92 -24.27 -6.82
C VAL A 188 -14.93 -23.75 -5.40
N THR A 189 -13.78 -23.77 -4.73
CA THR A 189 -13.61 -23.24 -3.38
C THR A 189 -13.27 -21.75 -3.40
N THR A 190 -14.01 -20.96 -2.62
CA THR A 190 -13.75 -19.52 -2.47
C THR A 190 -12.96 -19.25 -1.20
N HIS A 191 -11.78 -18.67 -1.34
CA HIS A 191 -10.89 -18.30 -0.26
C HIS A 191 -10.79 -16.79 -0.14
N ALA A 192 -10.95 -16.26 1.07
CA ALA A 192 -10.74 -14.85 1.35
C ALA A 192 -9.41 -14.65 2.07
N VAL A 193 -8.46 -13.98 1.42
CA VAL A 193 -7.12 -13.72 1.97
C VAL A 193 -7.01 -12.27 2.40
N LEU A 194 -6.70 -12.04 3.68
CA LEU A 194 -6.53 -10.70 4.22
C LEU A 194 -5.06 -10.28 4.18
N CYS A 195 -4.77 -9.23 3.41
CA CYS A 195 -3.48 -8.55 3.37
C CYS A 195 -3.56 -7.30 4.25
N ARG A 196 -2.85 -7.28 5.39
CA ARG A 196 -2.78 -6.11 6.27
C ARG A 196 -1.54 -5.28 5.97
N PHE A 197 -1.70 -3.97 5.93
CA PHE A 197 -0.60 -3.03 5.72
C PHE A 197 -0.43 -2.15 6.95
N ILE A 198 0.81 -2.00 7.36
CA ILE A 198 1.20 -1.21 8.53
C ILE A 198 1.97 0.01 8.03
N VAL A 199 1.52 1.18 8.44
CA VAL A 199 2.16 2.46 8.17
C VAL A 199 2.77 2.99 9.46
N ARG A 200 4.06 3.34 9.42
CA ARG A 200 4.77 3.96 10.54
C ARG A 200 5.52 5.22 10.09
N ARG A 201 5.72 6.15 11.02
CA ARG A 201 6.63 7.28 10.83
C ARG A 201 8.07 6.83 11.08
N ILE A 202 8.99 7.33 10.27
CA ILE A 202 10.43 7.19 10.44
C ILE A 202 10.98 8.60 10.60
N PRO A 203 11.54 8.94 11.77
CA PRO A 203 12.12 10.26 11.95
C PRO A 203 13.34 10.43 11.02
N TRP A 204 13.57 11.65 10.54
CA TRP A 204 14.66 11.95 9.59
C TRP A 204 16.05 11.52 10.10
N ASN A 205 16.23 11.50 11.42
CA ASN A 205 17.49 11.17 12.09
C ASN A 205 17.72 9.65 12.28
N HIS A 206 16.77 8.80 11.89
CA HIS A 206 16.81 7.36 12.13
C HIS A 206 18.05 6.66 11.54
N ASP A 207 18.52 7.14 10.39
CA ASP A 207 19.69 6.56 9.71
C ASP A 207 21.03 7.02 10.27
N ILE A 208 21.05 8.00 11.17
CA ILE A 208 22.27 8.59 11.67
C ILE A 208 22.92 7.65 12.69
N PRO A 209 24.08 7.04 12.39
CA PRO A 209 24.62 5.93 13.19
C PRO A 209 24.92 6.29 14.64
N TRP A 210 25.34 7.54 14.91
CA TRP A 210 25.71 8.01 16.25
C TRP A 210 24.53 8.52 17.08
N LEU A 211 23.32 8.53 16.52
CA LEU A 211 22.06 8.87 17.22
C LEU A 211 21.22 7.64 17.56
N ARG A 212 21.60 6.44 17.11
CA ARG A 212 20.97 5.18 17.55
C ARG A 212 21.33 4.92 19.01
N ARG A 213 20.36 5.14 19.90
CA ARG A 213 20.41 4.66 21.30
C ARG A 213 19.88 3.24 21.38
#